data_AF-A0A2I0XC04-F1
#
_entry.id   AF-A0A2I0XC04-F1
#
_cell.length_a   1.000
_cell.length_b   1.000
_cell.length_c   1.000
_cell.angle_alpha   90.00
_cell.angle_beta   90.00
_cell.angle_gamma   90.00
#
_symmetry.space_group_name_H-M   'P 1'
#
loop_
_entity.id
_entity.type
_entity.pdbx_description
1 polymer ?
#
loop_
_entity_poly.entity_id
_entity_poly.type
_entity_poly.pdbx_seq_one_letter_code
_entity_poly.pdbx_strand_id
1 'polypeptide(L)'
;MAIMGGLKTADTLAARGISVNSSCALCHSHAETVSHLFFECDFSFSILSNLMKNLGFLLLRPNILQIFEYIEDTKHRDKNFYFLIICCAVYHIWRERNERKFGENSVYSTSLAQKIKSAVLSKIQKWKKGGDLIDML
;
A
#
# COMPACT_ATOMS: atom_id res chain seq x y z
N MET A 1 -4.41 -4.43 -11.18
CA MET A 1 -4.05 -3.11 -11.77
C MET A 1 -2.62 -2.71 -11.46
N ALA A 2 -2.20 -2.67 -10.19
CA ALA A 2 -0.82 -2.30 -9.81
C ALA A 2 0.27 -3.20 -10.44
N ILE A 3 0.06 -4.52 -10.40
CA ILE A 3 1.01 -5.50 -10.95
C ILE A 3 1.06 -5.48 -12.49
N MET A 4 -0.05 -5.13 -13.15
CA MET A 4 -0.17 -5.17 -14.61
C MET A 4 0.28 -3.87 -15.30
N GLY A 5 0.98 -2.96 -14.60
CA GLY A 5 1.41 -1.67 -15.14
C GLY A 5 0.25 -0.75 -15.55
N GLY A 6 -0.96 -0.99 -15.03
CA GLY A 6 -2.16 -0.25 -15.41
C GLY A 6 -2.35 1.06 -14.63
N LEU A 7 -1.43 1.40 -13.72
CA LEU A 7 -1.53 2.59 -12.89
C LEU A 7 -1.05 3.83 -13.64
N LYS A 8 -1.82 4.91 -13.52
CA LYS A 8 -1.51 6.21 -14.13
C LYS A 8 -0.55 7.02 -13.25
N THR A 9 0.59 6.43 -12.92
CA THR A 9 1.69 7.12 -12.24
C THR A 9 2.34 8.14 -13.17
N ALA A 10 3.04 9.12 -12.61
CA ALA A 10 3.60 10.21 -13.38
C ALA A 10 4.60 9.73 -14.45
N ASP A 11 5.44 8.75 -14.13
CA ASP A 11 6.34 8.08 -15.08
C ASP A 11 5.58 7.43 -16.26
N THR A 12 4.50 6.71 -16.00
CA THR A 12 3.67 6.04 -17.01
C THR A 12 2.95 7.06 -17.92
N LEU A 13 2.53 8.20 -17.36
CA LEU A 13 1.91 9.28 -18.13
C LEU A 13 2.94 10.02 -18.99
N ALA A 14 4.12 10.31 -18.44
CA ALA A 14 5.22 10.93 -19.17
C ALA A 14 5.71 10.07 -20.34
N ALA A 15 5.82 8.75 -20.15
CA ALA A 15 6.15 7.80 -21.21
C ALA A 15 5.12 7.78 -22.37
N ARG A 16 3.90 8.26 -22.11
CA ARG A 16 2.83 8.41 -23.11
C ARG A 16 2.76 9.83 -23.70
N GLY A 17 3.73 10.69 -23.41
CA GLY A 17 3.77 12.09 -23.88
C GLY A 17 2.83 13.04 -23.15
N ILE A 18 2.25 12.62 -22.01
CA ILE A 18 1.37 13.48 -21.21
C ILE A 18 2.22 14.21 -20.18
N SER A 19 2.31 15.54 -20.29
CA SER A 19 3.03 16.38 -19.34
C SER A 19 2.31 16.42 -17.99
N VAL A 20 2.98 15.95 -16.95
CA VAL A 20 2.48 15.94 -15.56
C VAL A 20 3.63 16.23 -14.60
N ASN A 21 3.31 16.75 -13.41
CA ASN A 21 4.30 16.89 -12.35
C ASN A 21 4.81 15.50 -11.93
N SER A 22 6.11 15.27 -12.17
CA SER A 22 6.81 14.01 -11.92
C SER A 22 7.01 13.71 -10.44
N SER A 23 6.88 14.69 -9.54
CA SER A 23 7.03 14.48 -8.11
C SER A 23 5.86 13.68 -7.53
N CYS A 24 6.18 12.77 -6.62
CA CYS A 24 5.22 11.99 -5.86
C CYS A 24 4.33 12.91 -5.03
N ALA A 25 3.00 12.78 -5.18
CA ALA A 25 2.05 13.60 -4.41
C ALA A 25 1.94 13.20 -2.93
N LEU A 26 2.59 12.12 -2.50
CA LEU A 26 2.56 11.68 -1.09
C LEU A 26 3.72 12.28 -0.28
N CYS A 27 4.95 12.18 -0.79
CA CYS A 27 6.15 12.66 -0.10
C CYS A 27 6.71 13.98 -0.64
N HIS A 28 6.37 14.36 -1.88
CA HIS A 28 6.92 15.52 -2.60
C HIS A 28 8.45 15.56 -2.77
N SER A 29 9.19 14.52 -2.34
CA SER A 29 10.66 14.49 -2.35
C SER A 29 11.27 13.71 -3.52
N HIS A 30 10.54 12.75 -4.10
CA HIS A 30 11.05 11.86 -5.14
C HIS A 30 10.10 11.80 -6.34
N ALA A 31 10.61 11.30 -7.48
CA ALA A 31 9.80 11.02 -8.65
C ALA A 31 8.77 9.92 -8.39
N GLU A 32 7.59 10.07 -8.95
CA GLU A 32 6.49 9.13 -8.79
C GLU A 32 6.61 7.96 -9.78
N THR A 33 7.00 6.81 -9.24
CA THR A 33 6.96 5.51 -9.91
C THR A 33 6.08 4.55 -9.12
N VAL A 34 5.72 3.39 -9.68
CA VAL A 34 4.97 2.36 -8.95
C VAL A 34 5.75 1.86 -7.73
N SER A 35 7.04 1.57 -7.88
CA SER A 35 7.90 1.13 -6.77
C SER A 35 7.99 2.18 -5.67
N HIS A 36 8.22 3.44 -6.06
CA HIS A 36 8.29 4.53 -5.11
C HIS A 36 6.96 4.71 -4.39
N LEU A 37 5.86 4.80 -5.13
CA LEU A 37 4.54 5.09 -4.59
C LEU A 37 4.12 4.12 -3.49
N PHE A 38 4.45 2.83 -3.61
CA PHE A 38 3.99 1.83 -2.65
C PHE A 38 5.04 1.39 -1.63
N PHE A 39 6.34 1.41 -1.93
CA PHE A 39 7.35 0.78 -1.06
C PHE A 39 8.53 1.67 -0.67
N GLU A 40 8.90 2.65 -1.50
CA GLU A 40 10.04 3.54 -1.20
C GLU A 40 9.60 4.91 -0.66
N CYS A 41 8.33 5.28 -0.86
CA CYS A 41 7.78 6.51 -0.33
C CYS A 41 7.65 6.41 1.19
N ASP A 42 8.24 7.36 1.93
CA ASP A 42 8.22 7.34 3.40
C ASP A 42 6.79 7.37 3.97
N PHE A 43 5.87 8.05 3.28
CA PHE A 43 4.46 8.07 3.63
C PHE A 43 3.83 6.67 3.55
N SER A 44 4.04 5.98 2.42
CA SER A 44 3.52 4.63 2.19
C SER A 44 4.20 3.61 3.08
N PHE A 45 5.51 3.72 3.26
CA PHE A 45 6.30 2.88 4.15
C PHE A 45 5.81 2.97 5.59
N SER A 46 5.58 4.18 6.10
CA SER A 46 5.02 4.41 7.44
C SER A 46 3.68 3.67 7.64
N ILE A 47 2.82 3.64 6.61
CA ILE A 47 1.55 2.90 6.64
C ILE A 47 1.79 1.40 6.69
N LEU A 48 2.62 0.87 5.77
CA LEU A 48 2.91 -0.56 5.69
C LEU A 48 3.56 -1.08 6.97
N SER A 49 4.52 -0.35 7.53
CA SER A 49 5.15 -0.68 8.83
C SER A 49 4.14 -0.68 9.98
N ASN A 50 3.12 0.20 9.94
CA ASN A 50 2.09 0.24 10.97
C ASN A 50 1.11 -0.94 10.88
N LEU A 51 0.78 -1.37 9.66
CA LEU A 51 -0.17 -2.45 9.38
C LEU A 51 0.42 -3.85 9.54
N MET A 52 1.74 -3.99 9.40
CA MET A 52 2.42 -5.28 9.33
C MET A 52 3.67 -5.29 10.22
N LYS A 53 3.53 -4.84 11.47
CA LYS A 53 4.64 -4.75 12.44
C LYS A 53 5.35 -6.08 12.66
N ASN A 54 4.62 -7.19 12.52
CA ASN A 54 5.13 -8.55 12.74
C ASN A 54 5.94 -9.08 11.54
N LEU A 55 5.99 -8.35 10.43
CA LEU A 55 6.70 -8.73 9.21
C LEU A 55 7.97 -7.89 9.04
N GLY A 56 9.06 -8.34 9.67
CA GLY A 56 10.35 -7.64 9.63
C GLY A 56 10.95 -7.48 8.23
N PHE A 57 10.55 -8.31 7.26
CA PHE A 57 11.06 -8.25 5.88
C PHE A 57 10.68 -6.95 5.15
N LEU A 58 9.63 -6.25 5.61
CA LEU A 58 9.22 -4.96 5.03
C LEU A 58 10.29 -3.88 5.21
N LEU A 59 11.18 -4.00 6.19
CA LEU A 59 12.30 -3.09 6.40
C LEU A 59 13.26 -3.02 5.20
N LEU A 60 13.22 -4.04 4.32
CA LEU A 60 14.00 -4.09 3.09
C LEU A 60 13.36 -3.33 1.92
N ARG A 61 12.21 -2.67 2.14
CA ARG A 61 11.41 -1.99 1.09
C ARG A 61 11.19 -2.88 -0.15
N PRO A 62 10.66 -4.10 0.02
CA PRO A 62 10.43 -5.01 -1.10
C PRO A 62 9.41 -4.43 -2.07
N ASN A 63 9.52 -4.76 -3.34
CA ASN A 63 8.47 -4.43 -4.31
C ASN A 63 7.23 -5.33 -4.15
N ILE A 64 6.16 -5.03 -4.89
CA ILE A 64 4.89 -5.80 -4.82
C ILE A 64 5.13 -7.30 -5.01
N LEU A 65 5.89 -7.68 -6.05
CA LEU A 65 6.09 -9.09 -6.40
C LEU A 65 6.84 -9.83 -5.28
N GLN A 66 7.90 -9.22 -4.75
CA GLN A 66 8.68 -9.79 -3.65
C GLN A 66 7.83 -10.03 -2.39
N ILE A 67 6.86 -9.15 -2.11
CA ILE A 67 5.91 -9.36 -1.01
C ILE A 67 5.01 -10.57 -1.28
N PHE A 68 4.47 -10.68 -2.49
CA PHE A 68 3.60 -11.79 -2.85
C PHE A 68 4.36 -13.12 -2.79
N GLU A 69 5.56 -13.18 -3.38
CA GLU A 69 6.46 -14.34 -3.32
C GLU A 69 6.79 -14.72 -1.87
N TYR A 70 7.15 -13.75 -1.03
CA TYR A 70 7.44 -14.01 0.38
C TYR A 70 6.22 -14.58 1.13
N ILE A 71 5.03 -14.01 0.95
CA ILE A 71 3.80 -14.52 1.60
C ILE A 71 3.45 -15.93 1.07
N GLU A 72 3.75 -16.21 -0.20
CA GLU A 72 3.49 -17.51 -0.81
C GLU A 72 4.49 -18.58 -0.35
N ASP A 73 5.77 -18.25 -0.21
CA ASP A 73 6.82 -19.17 0.22
C ASP A 73 6.77 -19.45 1.72
N THR A 74 6.42 -18.46 2.53
CA THR A 74 6.27 -18.65 3.96
C THR A 74 5.09 -19.58 4.22
N LYS A 75 5.26 -20.67 4.97
CA LYS A 75 4.13 -21.56 5.38
C LYS A 75 3.20 -20.90 6.42
N HIS A 76 3.03 -19.58 6.37
CA HIS A 76 2.14 -18.85 7.27
C HIS A 76 0.72 -19.39 7.12
N ARG A 77 0.03 -19.59 8.25
CA ARG A 77 -1.37 -20.03 8.24
C ARG A 77 -2.32 -18.91 7.79
N ASP A 78 -1.82 -17.67 7.75
CA ASP A 78 -2.61 -16.44 7.58
C ASP A 78 -2.27 -15.68 6.29
N LYS A 79 -1.79 -16.37 5.24
CA LYS A 79 -1.44 -15.76 3.94
C LYS A 79 -2.53 -14.85 3.39
N ASN A 80 -3.78 -15.34 3.43
CA ASN A 80 -4.94 -14.61 2.94
C ASN A 80 -5.16 -13.30 3.71
N PHE A 81 -4.81 -13.25 4.99
CA PHE A 81 -4.89 -12.04 5.78
C PHE A 81 -3.84 -11.01 5.34
N TYR A 82 -2.59 -11.43 5.15
CA TYR A 82 -1.55 -10.55 4.63
C TYR A 82 -1.82 -10.06 3.21
N PHE A 83 -2.32 -10.94 2.32
CA PHE A 83 -2.77 -10.54 0.99
C PHE A 83 -3.89 -9.50 1.04
N LEU A 84 -4.83 -9.67 1.97
CA LEU A 84 -5.90 -8.70 2.18
C LEU A 84 -5.35 -7.34 2.64
N ILE A 85 -4.43 -7.33 3.61
CA ILE A 85 -3.77 -6.10 4.09
C ILE A 85 -3.06 -5.38 2.94
N ILE A 86 -2.25 -6.09 2.15
CA ILE A 86 -1.52 -5.51 1.02
C ILE A 86 -2.49 -4.96 -0.04
N CYS A 87 -3.53 -5.70 -0.40
CA CYS A 87 -4.54 -5.24 -1.34
C CYS A 87 -5.24 -3.96 -0.85
N CYS A 88 -5.64 -3.93 0.43
CA CYS A 88 -6.25 -2.76 1.04
C CYS A 88 -5.28 -1.57 1.08
N ALA A 89 -4.02 -1.79 1.48
CA ALA A 89 -3.00 -0.74 1.53
C ALA A 89 -2.75 -0.14 0.14
N VAL A 90 -2.51 -0.97 -0.87
CA VAL A 90 -2.31 -0.52 -2.27
C VAL A 90 -3.51 0.30 -2.77
N TYR A 91 -4.74 -0.17 -2.52
CA TYR A 91 -5.94 0.57 -2.92
C TYR A 91 -6.03 1.93 -2.24
N HIS A 92 -5.88 1.99 -0.91
CA HIS A 92 -6.04 3.22 -0.15
C HIS A 92 -4.91 4.23 -0.39
N ILE A 93 -3.68 3.76 -0.55
CA ILE A 93 -2.52 4.61 -0.92
C ILE A 93 -2.73 5.18 -2.32
N TRP A 94 -3.15 4.34 -3.29
CA TRP A 94 -3.47 4.81 -4.65
C TRP A 94 -4.57 5.86 -4.64
N ARG A 95 -5.63 5.63 -3.86
CA ARG A 95 -6.71 6.59 -3.70
C ARG A 95 -6.20 7.91 -3.12
N GLU A 96 -5.51 7.88 -1.97
CA GLU A 96 -4.94 9.08 -1.32
C GLU A 96 -4.07 9.88 -2.29
N ARG A 97 -3.20 9.21 -3.07
CA ARG A 97 -2.41 9.87 -4.10
C ARG A 97 -3.27 10.61 -5.11
N ASN A 98 -4.38 10.02 -5.56
CA ASN A 98 -5.27 10.67 -6.51
C ASN A 98 -5.99 11.87 -5.88
N GLU A 99 -6.50 11.74 -4.65
CA GLU A 99 -7.15 12.84 -3.93
C GLU A 99 -6.19 14.06 -3.84
N ARG A 100 -4.93 13.83 -3.47
CA ARG A 100 -3.91 14.89 -3.41
C ARG A 100 -3.55 15.50 -4.76
N LYS A 101 -3.56 14.71 -5.85
CA LYS A 101 -3.30 15.22 -7.20
C LYS A 101 -4.46 16.07 -7.73
N PHE A 102 -5.70 15.80 -7.33
CA PHE A 102 -6.90 16.48 -7.84
C PHE A 102 -7.47 17.54 -6.87
N GLY A 103 -6.76 17.87 -5.80
CA GLY A 103 -7.03 19.04 -4.96
C GLY A 103 -7.93 18.80 -3.75
N GLU A 104 -8.13 17.54 -3.31
CA GLU A 104 -8.78 17.24 -2.04
C GLU A 104 -7.82 17.31 -0.85
N ASN A 105 -8.36 17.35 0.36
CA ASN A 105 -7.61 17.42 1.62
C ASN A 105 -6.65 16.22 1.79
N SER A 106 -5.41 16.50 2.15
CA SER A 106 -4.41 15.46 2.48
C SER A 106 -4.66 14.87 3.87
N VAL A 107 -4.56 13.54 3.99
CA VAL A 107 -4.67 12.84 5.28
C VAL A 107 -3.30 12.38 5.76
N TYR A 108 -3.04 12.46 7.06
CA TYR A 108 -1.81 11.93 7.67
C TYR A 108 -1.70 10.40 7.50
N SER A 109 -0.47 9.89 7.41
CA SER A 109 -0.19 8.45 7.22
C SER A 109 -0.82 7.60 8.32
N THR A 110 -0.80 8.09 9.56
CA THR A 110 -1.42 7.43 10.72
C THR A 110 -2.94 7.29 10.57
N SER A 111 -3.62 8.36 10.17
CA SER A 111 -5.06 8.36 9.93
C SER A 111 -5.45 7.46 8.77
N LEU A 112 -4.65 7.45 7.69
CA LEU A 112 -4.88 6.54 6.57
C LEU A 112 -4.64 5.08 6.96
N ALA A 113 -3.61 4.80 7.77
CA ALA A 113 -3.37 3.47 8.33
C ALA A 113 -4.57 3.00 9.15
N GLN A 114 -5.11 3.83 10.05
CA GLN A 114 -6.32 3.48 10.82
C GLN A 114 -7.52 3.18 9.91
N LYS A 115 -7.74 3.97 8.86
CA LYS A 115 -8.79 3.72 7.88
C LYS A 115 -8.62 2.36 7.18
N ILE A 116 -7.37 2.00 6.84
CA ILE A 116 -7.05 0.70 6.27
C ILE A 116 -7.31 -0.42 7.29
N LYS A 117 -6.92 -0.24 8.56
CA LYS A 117 -7.20 -1.21 9.63
C LYS A 117 -8.70 -1.47 9.75
N SER A 118 -9.50 -0.41 9.86
CA SER A 118 -10.97 -0.54 9.93
C SER A 118 -11.53 -1.28 8.71
N ALA A 119 -11.04 -0.98 7.50
CA ALA A 119 -11.49 -1.66 6.29
C ALA A 119 -11.12 -3.16 6.27
N VAL A 120 -9.94 -3.53 6.76
CA VAL A 120 -9.52 -4.94 6.91
C VAL A 120 -10.37 -5.63 7.97
N LEU A 121 -10.55 -5.02 9.14
CA LEU A 121 -11.36 -5.55 10.24
C LEU A 121 -12.80 -5.85 9.80
N SER A 122 -13.44 -4.92 9.09
CA SER A 122 -14.78 -5.14 8.54
C SER A 122 -14.85 -6.30 7.53
N LYS A 123 -13.77 -6.59 6.81
CA LYS A 123 -13.71 -7.69 5.83
C LYS A 123 -13.45 -9.05 6.48
N ILE A 124 -12.66 -9.10 7.56
CA ILE A 124 -12.34 -10.35 8.27
C ILE A 124 -13.35 -10.73 9.34
N GLN A 125 -14.29 -9.86 9.70
CA GLN A 125 -15.30 -10.13 10.73
C GLN A 125 -16.07 -11.44 10.51
N LYS A 126 -16.27 -11.84 9.25
CA LYS A 126 -16.97 -13.09 8.87
C LYS A 126 -16.05 -14.31 8.77
N TRP A 127 -14.74 -14.15 8.98
CA TRP A 127 -13.79 -15.25 8.86
C TRP A 127 -13.81 -16.09 10.13
N LYS A 128 -13.72 -17.43 9.98
CA LYS A 128 -13.73 -18.37 11.11
C LYS A 128 -12.64 -18.09 12.16
N LYS A 129 -11.53 -17.44 11.76
CA LYS A 129 -10.42 -17.03 12.63
C LYS A 129 -10.29 -15.51 12.77
N GLY A 130 -11.38 -14.77 12.58
CA GLY A 130 -11.34 -13.30 12.59
C GLY A 130 -10.75 -12.73 13.86
N GLY A 131 -11.08 -13.31 15.03
CA GLY A 131 -10.58 -12.88 16.35
C GLY A 131 -9.05 -12.90 16.47
N ASP A 132 -8.42 -14.05 16.21
CA ASP A 132 -6.95 -14.22 16.32
C ASP A 132 -6.17 -13.27 15.39
N LEU A 133 -6.78 -12.88 14.26
CA LEU A 133 -6.17 -11.98 13.27
C LEU A 133 -6.24 -10.50 13.69
N ILE A 134 -7.15 -10.13 14.59
CA ILE A 134 -7.28 -8.74 15.09
C ILE A 134 -6.03 -8.38 15.90
N ASP A 135 -5.54 -9.31 16.73
CA ASP A 135 -4.35 -9.09 17.57
C ASP A 135 -3.06 -8.95 16.75
N MET A 136 -3.08 -9.35 15.47
CA MET A 136 -1.94 -9.24 14.56
C MET A 136 -1.83 -7.87 13.86
N LEU A 137 -2.81 -6.98 14.01
CA LEU A 137 -3.03 -5.74 13.24
C LEU A 137 -2.67 -4.48 14.02
#